data_AF-B4N413-F1
#
_entry.id   AF-B4N413-F1
#
_cell.length_a   1.000
_cell.length_b   1.000
_cell.length_c   1.000
_cell.angle_alpha   90.00
_cell.angle_beta   90.00
_cell.angle_gamma   90.00
#
_symmetry.space_group_name_H-M   'P 1'
#
loop_
_entity.id
_entity.type
_entity.pdbx_description
1 polymer ?
#
loop_
_entity_poly.entity_id
_entity_poly.type
_entity_poly.pdbx_seq_one_letter_code
_entity_poly.pdbx_strand_id
1 'polypeptide(L)'
;MPSPSSIEALGQDYAKIIRSADLEREINPLCTNIEDMLARLDEFESLLASVRAESNGIMANHVCSILNFGENFQQLQTSIDNLELMVGQVQANLNLVEHSVDVAEQELNVTDYSLKGLFLKPLKAKLAGTADGAQSSQLAKSNLLDGEFQAVPIFNSDDYFCQQKGSEMADSLNN
;
A
#
# COMPACT_ATOMS: atom_id res chain seq x y z
N MET A 1 6.57 67.38 74.57
CA MET A 1 5.61 66.94 73.53
C MET A 1 5.96 67.68 72.25
N PRO A 2 6.20 66.99 71.13
CA PRO A 2 6.45 67.66 69.85
C PRO A 2 5.28 68.57 69.49
N SER A 3 5.56 69.74 68.89
CA SER A 3 4.51 70.69 68.51
C SER A 3 3.64 70.09 67.40
N PRO A 4 2.32 70.38 67.37
CA PRO A 4 1.41 69.86 66.33
C PRO A 4 1.91 70.12 64.90
N SER A 5 2.58 71.27 64.69
CA SER A 5 3.20 71.65 63.42
C SER A 5 4.35 70.73 62.96
N SER A 6 5.07 70.10 63.89
CA SER A 6 6.18 69.20 63.57
C SER A 6 5.69 67.83 63.09
N ILE A 7 4.53 67.40 63.58
CA ILE A 7 3.88 66.16 63.13
C ILE A 7 3.27 66.35 61.74
N GLU A 8 2.64 67.50 61.48
CA GLU A 8 2.15 67.85 60.15
C GLU A 8 3.29 67.95 59.12
N ALA A 9 4.40 68.60 59.47
CA ALA A 9 5.58 68.69 58.60
C ALA A 9 6.16 67.30 58.26
N LEU A 10 6.27 66.43 59.26
CA LEU A 10 6.75 65.06 59.06
C LEU A 10 5.78 64.25 58.18
N GLY A 11 4.47 64.39 58.39
CA GLY A 11 3.45 63.76 57.54
C GLY A 11 3.51 64.24 56.09
N GLN A 12 3.79 65.54 55.87
CA GLN A 12 3.96 66.12 54.55
C GLN A 12 5.24 65.61 53.85
N ASP A 13 6.35 65.46 54.58
CA ASP A 13 7.59 64.91 54.03
C ASP A 13 7.43 63.45 53.61
N TYR A 14 6.79 62.60 54.42
CA TYR A 14 6.48 61.22 54.02
C TYR A 14 5.52 61.15 52.83
N ALA A 15 4.48 61.98 52.81
CA ALA A 15 3.55 62.06 51.68
C ALA A 15 4.27 62.50 50.39
N LYS A 16 5.27 63.38 50.49
CA LYS A 16 6.10 63.81 49.36
C LYS A 16 7.00 62.69 48.85
N ILE A 17 7.60 61.91 49.75
CA ILE A 17 8.41 60.73 49.38
C ILE A 17 7.54 59.69 48.65
N ILE A 18 6.37 59.37 49.19
CA ILE A 18 5.45 58.40 48.58
C ILE A 18 4.90 58.89 47.23
N ARG A 19 4.61 60.19 47.09
CA ARG A 19 4.23 60.78 45.79
C ARG A 19 5.38 60.84 44.80
N SER A 20 6.61 60.99 45.27
CA SER A 20 7.81 61.02 44.42
C SER A 20 8.29 59.63 44.00
N ALA A 21 8.00 58.61 44.81
CA ALA A 21 8.07 57.21 44.44
C ALA A 21 6.87 56.95 43.53
N ASP A 22 7.04 57.24 42.25
CA ASP A 22 6.03 57.02 41.21
C ASP A 22 5.87 55.51 40.96
N LEU A 23 5.20 54.86 41.92
CA LEU A 23 4.94 53.42 41.94
C LEU A 23 4.11 53.01 40.73
N GLU A 24 3.23 53.88 40.24
CA GLU A 24 2.45 53.63 39.03
C GLU A 24 3.36 53.51 37.79
N ARG A 25 4.43 54.30 37.71
CA ARG A 25 5.42 54.21 36.63
C ARG A 25 6.22 52.90 36.65
N GLU A 26 6.36 52.24 37.80
CA GLU A 26 7.03 50.95 37.91
C GLU A 26 6.06 49.75 37.81
N ILE A 27 4.83 49.90 38.29
CA ILE A 27 3.81 48.85 38.30
C ILE A 27 3.18 48.67 36.92
N ASN A 28 2.85 49.75 36.21
CA ASN A 28 2.22 49.67 34.90
C ASN A 28 3.02 48.84 33.87
N PRO A 29 4.34 49.02 33.69
CA PRO A 29 5.10 48.19 32.76
C PRO A 29 5.17 46.72 33.18
N LEU A 30 5.10 46.43 34.49
CA LEU A 30 4.99 45.05 34.98
C LEU A 30 3.64 44.44 34.62
N CYS A 31 2.54 45.17 34.82
CA CYS A 31 1.21 44.73 34.42
C CYS A 31 1.11 44.48 32.92
N THR A 32 1.61 45.40 32.09
CA THR A 32 1.64 45.23 30.62
C THR A 32 2.48 44.01 30.22
N ASN A 33 3.62 43.78 30.88
CA ASN A 33 4.44 42.59 30.60
C ASN A 33 3.71 41.28 30.95
N ILE A 34 2.97 41.27 32.06
CA ILE A 34 2.15 40.12 32.46
C ILE A 34 1.04 39.87 31.44
N GLU A 35 0.36 40.92 30.97
CA GLU A 35 -0.68 40.81 29.92
C GLU A 35 -0.09 40.26 28.62
N ASP A 36 1.07 40.75 28.18
CA ASP A 36 1.78 40.23 27.00
C ASP A 36 2.19 38.76 27.18
N MET A 37 2.65 38.38 28.37
CA MET A 37 2.99 36.99 28.68
C MET A 37 1.76 36.08 28.68
N LEU A 38 0.62 36.54 29.20
CA LEU A 38 -0.63 35.79 29.18
C LEU A 38 -1.14 35.62 27.74
N ALA A 39 -1.08 36.66 26.92
CA ALA A 39 -1.43 36.57 25.51
C ALA A 39 -0.55 35.56 24.76
N ARG A 40 0.77 35.57 25.00
CA ARG A 40 1.69 34.59 24.41
C ARG A 40 1.42 33.16 24.89
N LEU A 41 0.99 32.96 26.14
CA LEU A 41 0.63 31.63 26.63
C LEU A 41 -0.63 31.09 25.94
N ASP A 42 -1.62 31.94 25.70
CA ASP A 42 -2.83 31.57 24.96
C ASP A 42 -2.50 31.19 23.50
N GLU A 43 -1.61 31.95 22.86
CA GLU A 43 -1.08 31.60 21.53
C GLU A 43 -0.35 30.25 21.53
N PHE A 44 0.48 29.97 22.53
CA PHE A 44 1.16 28.68 22.65
C PHE A 44 0.19 27.51 22.87
N GLU A 45 -0.86 27.72 23.67
CA GLU A 45 -1.91 26.73 23.87
C GLU A 45 -2.63 26.43 22.54
N SER A 46 -2.98 27.46 21.78
CA SER A 46 -3.59 27.32 20.45
C SER A 46 -2.67 26.56 19.48
N LEU A 47 -1.38 26.89 19.44
CA LEU A 47 -0.40 26.18 18.61
C LEU A 47 -0.26 24.71 19.02
N LEU A 48 -0.20 24.41 20.31
CA LEU A 48 -0.14 23.03 20.81
C LEU A 48 -1.40 22.24 20.46
N ALA A 49 -2.58 22.87 20.55
CA ALA A 49 -3.84 22.26 20.14
C ALA A 49 -3.84 21.94 18.65
N SER A 50 -3.35 22.87 17.81
CA SER A 50 -3.22 22.68 16.36
C SER A 50 -2.26 21.54 16.00
N VAL A 51 -1.06 21.52 16.60
CA VAL A 51 -0.06 20.45 16.37
C VAL A 51 -0.62 19.09 16.79
N ARG A 52 -1.35 19.02 17.90
CA ARG A 52 -1.98 17.77 18.35
C ARG A 52 -3.07 17.31 17.38
N ALA A 53 -3.88 18.24 16.87
CA ALA A 53 -4.89 17.93 15.87
C ALA A 53 -4.27 17.43 14.56
N GLU A 54 -3.19 18.06 14.10
CA GLU A 54 -2.44 17.65 12.92
C GLU A 54 -1.81 16.26 13.11
N SER A 55 -1.13 16.03 14.23
CA SER A 55 -0.53 14.73 14.55
C SER A 55 -1.57 13.61 14.59
N ASN A 56 -2.75 13.87 15.15
CA ASN A 56 -3.86 12.92 15.15
C ASN A 56 -4.39 12.67 13.73
N GLY A 57 -4.49 13.72 12.92
CA GLY A 57 -4.91 13.63 11.52
C GLY A 57 -3.93 12.81 10.67
N ILE A 58 -2.62 12.99 10.87
CA ILE A 58 -1.58 12.23 10.16
C ILE A 58 -1.63 10.75 10.53
N MET A 59 -1.71 10.44 11.83
CA MET A 59 -1.77 9.06 12.29
C MET A 59 -3.04 8.35 11.78
N ALA A 60 -4.19 9.01 11.89
CA ALA A 60 -5.47 8.42 11.49
C ALA A 60 -5.60 8.23 9.97
N ASN A 61 -5.17 9.21 9.17
CA ASN A 61 -5.44 9.18 7.73
C ASN A 61 -4.30 8.61 6.91
N HIS A 62 -3.05 8.92 7.24
CA HIS A 62 -1.92 8.56 6.38
C HIS A 62 -1.28 7.24 6.81
N VAL A 63 -1.01 7.06 8.10
CA VAL A 63 -0.34 5.85 8.57
C VAL A 63 -1.23 4.62 8.41
N CYS A 64 -2.49 4.68 8.85
CA CYS A 64 -3.44 3.57 8.67
C CYS A 64 -3.69 3.25 7.19
N SER A 65 -3.83 4.26 6.33
CA SER A 65 -4.05 4.03 4.89
C SER A 65 -2.83 3.41 4.21
N ILE A 66 -1.61 3.82 4.58
CA ILE A 66 -0.37 3.21 4.05
C ILE A 66 -0.26 1.76 4.51
N LEU A 67 -0.57 1.46 5.78
CA LEU A 67 -0.56 0.09 6.28
C LEU A 67 -1.59 -0.79 5.58
N ASN A 68 -2.81 -0.29 5.37
CA ASN A 68 -3.87 -0.99 4.63
C ASN A 68 -3.50 -1.17 3.14
N PHE A 69 -2.76 -0.25 2.54
CA PHE A 69 -2.27 -0.40 1.18
C PHE A 69 -1.29 -1.58 1.05
N GLY A 70 -0.52 -1.89 2.10
CA GLY A 70 0.41 -3.03 2.09
C GLY A 70 -0.29 -4.37 1.81
N GLU A 71 -1.45 -4.60 2.42
CA GLU A 71 -2.24 -5.82 2.18
C GLU A 71 -2.78 -5.87 0.76
N ASN A 72 -3.34 -4.76 0.26
CA ASN A 72 -3.81 -4.66 -1.11
C ASN A 72 -2.68 -4.89 -2.13
N PHE A 73 -1.49 -4.39 -1.83
CA PHE A 73 -0.30 -4.59 -2.66
C PHE A 73 0.15 -6.05 -2.67
N GLN A 74 0.13 -6.75 -1.53
CA GLN A 74 0.42 -8.19 -1.46
C GLN A 74 -0.59 -9.02 -2.26
N GLN A 75 -1.88 -8.69 -2.19
CA GLN A 75 -2.90 -9.35 -2.99
C GLN A 75 -2.68 -9.14 -4.49
N LEU A 76 -2.31 -7.93 -4.89
CA LEU A 76 -1.97 -7.62 -6.27
C LEU A 76 -0.72 -8.38 -6.73
N GLN A 77 0.33 -8.41 -5.92
CA GLN A 77 1.55 -9.18 -6.20
C GLN A 77 1.21 -10.66 -6.41
N THR A 78 0.46 -11.26 -5.48
CA THR A 78 0.03 -12.66 -5.58
C THR A 78 -0.78 -12.92 -6.85
N SER A 79 -1.64 -11.98 -7.24
CA SER A 79 -2.43 -12.08 -8.47
C SER A 79 -1.56 -12.03 -9.72
N ILE A 80 -0.51 -11.20 -9.73
CA ILE A 80 0.46 -11.12 -10.82
C ILE A 80 1.28 -12.41 -10.89
N ASP A 81 1.78 -12.91 -9.77
CA ASP A 81 2.57 -14.15 -9.71
C ASP A 81 1.75 -15.35 -10.22
N ASN A 82 0.48 -15.46 -9.81
CA ASN A 82 -0.43 -16.49 -10.31
C ASN A 82 -0.68 -16.38 -11.82
N LEU A 83 -0.79 -15.15 -12.34
CA LEU A 83 -0.97 -14.92 -13.77
C LEU A 83 0.29 -15.34 -14.55
N GLU A 84 1.48 -15.04 -14.03
CA GLU A 84 2.75 -15.44 -14.62
C GLU A 84 2.89 -16.97 -14.66
N LEU A 85 2.55 -17.67 -13.58
CA LEU A 85 2.51 -19.13 -13.54
C LEU A 85 1.53 -19.70 -14.58
N MET A 86 0.33 -19.14 -14.68
CA MET A 86 -0.67 -19.59 -15.67
C MET A 86 -0.17 -19.39 -17.10
N VAL A 87 0.42 -18.23 -17.40
CA VAL A 87 1.00 -17.93 -18.71
C VAL A 87 2.12 -18.92 -19.05
N GLY A 88 3.02 -19.19 -18.10
CA GLY A 88 4.08 -20.19 -18.26
C GLY A 88 3.53 -21.59 -18.55
N GLN A 89 2.48 -22.00 -17.84
CA GLN A 89 1.84 -23.29 -18.06
C GLN A 89 1.14 -23.38 -19.43
N VAL A 90 0.45 -22.32 -19.85
CA VAL A 90 -0.16 -22.25 -21.18
C VAL A 90 0.90 -22.33 -22.28
N GLN A 91 2.04 -21.65 -22.11
CA GLN A 91 3.17 -21.73 -23.04
C GLN A 91 3.74 -23.14 -23.14
N ALA A 92 3.93 -23.82 -22.01
CA ALA A 92 4.39 -25.21 -21.97
C ALA A 92 3.42 -26.15 -22.73
N ASN A 93 2.12 -26.02 -22.49
CA ASN A 93 1.11 -26.84 -23.18
C ASN A 93 1.05 -26.54 -24.68
N LEU A 94 1.17 -25.28 -25.06
CA LEU A 94 1.19 -24.89 -26.47
C LEU A 94 2.40 -25.52 -27.19
N ASN A 95 3.55 -25.60 -26.52
CA ASN A 95 4.72 -26.30 -27.06
C ASN A 95 4.49 -27.80 -27.21
N LEU A 96 3.82 -28.45 -26.25
CA LEU A 96 3.48 -29.88 -26.34
C LEU A 96 2.47 -30.17 -27.46
N VAL A 97 1.43 -29.33 -27.59
CA VAL A 97 0.44 -29.43 -28.67
C VAL A 97 1.09 -29.18 -30.02
N GLU A 98 1.95 -28.16 -30.12
CA GLU A 98 2.72 -27.91 -31.34
C GLU A 98 3.54 -29.14 -31.75
N HIS A 99 4.19 -29.79 -30.79
CA HIS A 99 4.95 -30.99 -31.08
C HIS A 99 4.06 -32.18 -31.50
N SER A 100 2.93 -32.40 -30.83
CA SER A 100 1.99 -33.45 -31.23
C SER A 100 1.48 -33.23 -32.65
N VAL A 101 1.22 -31.97 -33.03
CA VAL A 101 0.87 -31.62 -34.42
C VAL A 101 2.02 -31.89 -35.39
N ASP A 102 3.30 -31.62 -35.05
CA ASP A 102 4.44 -32.00 -35.90
C ASP A 102 4.43 -33.50 -36.19
N VAL A 103 4.29 -34.30 -35.15
CA VAL A 103 4.32 -35.77 -35.23
C VAL A 103 3.18 -36.25 -36.13
N ALA A 104 1.96 -35.73 -35.94
CA ALA A 104 0.81 -36.10 -36.75
C ALA A 104 0.97 -35.67 -38.23
N GLU A 105 1.44 -34.44 -38.49
CA GLU A 105 1.68 -33.94 -39.85
C GLU A 105 2.75 -34.77 -40.57
N GLN A 106 3.81 -35.18 -39.84
CA GLN A 106 4.87 -36.05 -40.36
C GLN A 106 4.37 -37.47 -40.65
N GLU A 107 3.55 -38.06 -39.78
CA GLU A 107 2.97 -39.41 -39.98
C GLU A 107 1.97 -39.44 -41.15
N LEU A 108 1.19 -38.36 -41.34
CA LEU A 108 0.22 -38.24 -42.43
C LEU A 108 0.81 -37.68 -43.75
N ASN A 109 2.09 -37.29 -43.79
CA ASN A 109 2.74 -36.60 -44.92
C ASN A 109 1.97 -35.35 -45.40
N VAL A 110 1.34 -34.61 -44.48
CA VAL A 110 0.59 -33.38 -44.79
C VAL A 110 1.47 -32.18 -44.46
N THR A 111 2.16 -31.64 -45.47
CA THR A 111 3.10 -30.50 -45.29
C THR A 111 2.57 -29.16 -45.79
N ASP A 112 1.61 -29.16 -46.72
CA ASP A 112 1.22 -27.95 -47.47
C ASP A 112 0.14 -27.10 -46.75
N TYR A 113 -0.57 -27.68 -45.79
CA TYR A 113 -1.60 -27.02 -44.97
C TYR A 113 -1.36 -27.27 -43.48
N SER A 114 -0.15 -26.93 -43.02
CA SER A 114 0.24 -27.14 -41.62
C SER A 114 -0.67 -26.33 -40.67
N LEU A 115 -1.38 -27.04 -39.79
CA LEU A 115 -2.27 -26.49 -38.76
C LEU A 115 -1.50 -25.58 -37.80
N LYS A 116 -0.19 -25.83 -37.66
CA LYS A 116 0.75 -25.00 -36.91
C LYS A 116 0.82 -23.58 -37.44
N GLY A 117 0.86 -23.47 -38.77
CA GLY A 117 0.94 -22.19 -39.46
C GLY A 117 -0.31 -21.33 -39.29
N LEU A 118 -1.48 -21.97 -39.27
CA LEU A 118 -2.76 -21.29 -39.26
C LEU A 118 -3.23 -20.92 -37.84
N PHE A 119 -3.02 -21.80 -36.87
CA PHE A 119 -3.59 -21.63 -35.52
C PHE A 119 -2.53 -21.29 -34.45
N LEU A 120 -1.32 -21.84 -34.52
CA LEU A 120 -0.34 -21.72 -33.43
C LEU A 120 0.57 -20.49 -33.55
N LYS A 121 0.95 -20.09 -34.77
CA LYS A 121 1.77 -18.88 -35.02
C LYS A 121 1.17 -17.58 -34.48
N PRO A 122 -0.11 -17.23 -34.76
CA PRO A 122 -0.70 -16.00 -34.22
C PRO A 122 -0.85 -16.01 -32.69
N LEU A 123 -1.05 -17.18 -32.09
CA LEU A 123 -1.13 -17.34 -30.63
C LEU A 123 0.25 -17.15 -29.96
N LYS A 124 1.31 -17.75 -30.51
CA LYS A 124 2.69 -17.53 -30.02
C LYS A 124 3.14 -16.09 -30.14
N ALA A 125 2.81 -15.40 -31.23
CA ALA A 125 3.14 -13.99 -31.40
C ALA A 125 2.54 -13.10 -30.30
N LYS A 126 1.36 -13.48 -29.77
CA LYS A 126 0.69 -12.77 -28.66
C LYS A 126 1.26 -13.14 -27.28
N LEU A 127 1.90 -14.30 -27.14
CA LEU A 127 2.48 -14.81 -25.89
C LEU A 127 3.96 -14.47 -25.73
N ALA A 128 4.69 -14.28 -26.82
CA ALA A 128 6.13 -14.02 -26.86
C ALA A 128 6.58 -12.65 -26.27
N GLY A 129 5.68 -11.88 -25.66
CA GLY A 129 6.02 -10.68 -24.89
C GLY A 129 6.65 -10.97 -23.51
N THR A 130 6.64 -12.22 -23.06
CA THR A 130 7.15 -12.62 -21.74
C THR A 130 7.93 -13.93 -21.82
N ALA A 131 9.24 -13.81 -21.59
CA ALA A 131 10.23 -14.84 -21.22
C ALA A 131 10.68 -15.90 -22.24
N ASP A 132 11.99 -16.10 -22.13
CA ASP A 132 12.95 -16.85 -22.95
C ASP A 132 12.82 -18.37 -22.75
N GLY A 133 13.34 -19.12 -23.74
CA GLY A 133 13.07 -20.54 -23.95
C GLY A 133 13.36 -21.49 -22.78
N ALA A 134 12.44 -22.44 -22.57
CA ALA A 134 12.66 -23.65 -21.79
C ALA A 134 12.74 -24.86 -22.71
N GLN A 135 13.79 -25.66 -22.48
CA GLN A 135 14.23 -26.78 -23.30
C GLN A 135 13.28 -27.99 -23.24
N SER A 136 13.19 -28.64 -24.39
CA SER A 136 12.48 -29.88 -24.67
C SER A 136 13.01 -31.05 -23.83
N SER A 137 12.15 -31.62 -22.98
CA SER A 137 12.34 -32.95 -22.40
C SER A 137 11.72 -34.00 -23.33
N GLN A 138 12.56 -34.91 -23.81
CA GLN A 138 12.28 -36.21 -24.43
C GLN A 138 10.88 -36.36 -25.06
N LEU A 139 10.81 -35.94 -26.31
CA LEU A 139 9.62 -35.97 -27.15
C LEU A 139 9.35 -37.39 -27.70
N ALA A 140 8.11 -37.86 -27.54
CA ALA A 140 7.66 -39.17 -28.01
C ALA A 140 7.74 -39.26 -29.54
N LYS A 141 8.13 -40.44 -30.07
CA LYS A 141 8.29 -40.66 -31.51
C LYS A 141 6.97 -40.73 -32.29
N SER A 142 5.84 -40.88 -31.60
CA SER A 142 4.50 -41.01 -32.17
C SER A 142 3.45 -40.59 -31.14
N ASN A 143 2.30 -40.08 -31.60
CA ASN A 143 1.12 -39.80 -30.75
C ASN A 143 0.25 -41.05 -30.48
N LEU A 144 0.66 -42.22 -31.00
CA LEU A 144 -0.05 -43.48 -30.88
C LEU A 144 0.52 -44.33 -29.74
N LEU A 145 -0.36 -44.81 -28.86
CA LEU A 145 -0.09 -45.87 -27.87
C LEU A 145 -1.01 -47.04 -28.21
N ASP A 146 -0.43 -48.22 -28.50
CA ASP A 146 -1.16 -49.43 -28.92
C ASP A 146 -2.11 -49.25 -30.12
N GLY A 147 -1.82 -48.28 -30.99
CA GLY A 147 -2.62 -47.97 -32.18
C GLY A 147 -3.79 -47.00 -31.93
N GLU A 148 -3.98 -46.53 -30.70
CA GLU A 148 -4.95 -45.49 -30.36
C GLU A 148 -4.25 -44.14 -30.13
N PHE A 149 -4.91 -43.07 -30.56
CA PHE A 149 -4.42 -41.71 -30.37
C PHE A 149 -4.57 -41.30 -28.91
N GLN A 150 -3.48 -40.82 -28.31
CA GLN A 150 -3.51 -40.25 -26.97
C GLN A 150 -3.32 -38.73 -27.02
N ALA A 151 -4.35 -38.00 -26.57
CA ALA A 151 -4.30 -36.55 -26.51
C ALA A 151 -3.26 -36.07 -25.47
N VAL A 152 -2.53 -35.01 -25.82
CA VAL A 152 -1.61 -34.35 -24.91
C VAL A 152 -2.40 -33.73 -23.75
N PRO A 153 -2.00 -33.94 -22.48
CA PRO A 153 -2.63 -33.29 -21.35
C PRO A 153 -2.34 -31.78 -21.43
N ILE A 154 -3.40 -30.99 -21.58
CA ILE A 154 -3.34 -29.52 -21.56
C ILE A 154 -3.87 -28.99 -20.24
N PHE A 155 -3.44 -27.78 -19.89
CA PHE A 155 -3.92 -27.06 -18.72
C PHE A 155 -5.45 -26.94 -18.74
N ASN A 156 -6.07 -27.37 -17.64
CA ASN A 156 -7.45 -27.10 -17.35
C ASN A 156 -7.53 -26.02 -16.25
N SER A 157 -8.19 -24.91 -16.57
CA SER A 157 -8.44 -23.83 -15.62
C SER A 157 -9.22 -24.30 -14.39
N ASP A 158 -10.10 -25.30 -14.54
CA ASP A 158 -10.91 -25.82 -13.44
C ASP A 158 -10.06 -26.49 -12.35
N ASP A 159 -8.91 -27.08 -12.70
CA ASP A 159 -8.03 -27.76 -11.74
C ASP A 159 -7.36 -26.78 -10.77
N TYR A 160 -7.22 -25.51 -11.16
CA TYR A 160 -6.49 -24.48 -10.42
C TYR A 160 -7.41 -23.43 -9.78
N PHE A 161 -8.47 -23.00 -10.48
CA PHE A 161 -9.34 -21.92 -9.98
C PHE A 161 -10.56 -22.43 -9.18
N CYS A 162 -10.96 -23.71 -9.30
CA CYS A 162 -12.13 -24.22 -8.56
C CYS A 162 -11.82 -24.70 -7.13
N GLN A 163 -10.55 -24.90 -6.75
CA GLN A 163 -10.19 -25.36 -5.40
C GLN A 163 -10.51 -24.33 -4.30
N GLN A 164 -10.65 -23.04 -4.65
CA GLN A 164 -11.02 -22.01 -3.67
C GLN A 164 -12.50 -22.04 -3.25
N LYS A 165 -13.40 -22.70 -4.00
CA LYS A 165 -14.83 -22.78 -3.64
C LYS A 165 -15.15 -23.85 -2.59
N GLY A 166 -14.22 -24.74 -2.27
CA GLY A 166 -14.47 -25.88 -1.37
C GLY A 166 -14.11 -25.66 0.10
N SER A 167 -13.31 -24.63 0.42
CA SER A 167 -12.78 -24.47 1.79
C SER A 167 -13.64 -23.58 2.71
N GLU A 168 -14.57 -22.78 2.18
CA GLU A 168 -15.45 -21.92 3.00
C GLU A 168 -16.77 -22.60 3.45
N MET A 169 -17.10 -23.79 2.91
CA MET A 169 -18.32 -24.53 3.30
C MET A 169 -18.10 -25.62 4.36
N ALA A 170 -16.86 -25.89 4.78
CA ALA A 170 -16.60 -26.92 5.80
C ALA A 170 -16.75 -26.42 7.25
N ASP A 171 -16.65 -25.10 7.48
CA ASP A 171 -16.71 -24.51 8.84
C ASP A 171 -18.13 -24.15 9.31
N SER A 172 -19.16 -24.35 8.48
CA SER A 172 -20.56 -24.02 8.81
C SER A 172 -21.39 -25.20 9.33
N LEU A 173 -20.80 -26.37 9.56
CA LEU A 173 -21.50 -27.59 10.02
C LEU A 173 -21.13 -28.04 11.44
N ASN A 174 -20.34 -27.24 12.17
CA ASN A 174 -20.00 -27.53 13.56
C ASN A 174 -20.24 -26.32 14.48
N ASN A 175 -21.50 -25.90 14.57
CA ASN A 175 -22.01 -25.11 15.69
C ASN A 175 -23.49 -25.46 15.96
#